data_AF-A0A6N8UVY4-F1
#
_entry.id   AF-A0A6N8UVY4-F1
#
_cell.length_a   1.000
_cell.length_b   1.000
_cell.length_c   1.000
_cell.angle_alpha   90.00
_cell.angle_beta   90.00
_cell.angle_gamma   90.00
#
_symmetry.space_group_name_H-M   'P 1'
#
loop_
_entity.id
_entity.type
_entity.pdbx_description
1 polymer ?
#
loop_
_entity_poly.entity_id
_entity_poly.type
_entity_poly.pdbx_seq_one_letter_code
_entity_poly.pdbx_strand_id
1 'polypeptide(L)'
;MSLIVLAGVTALYAGYNLLVKVSSGYVPDTATTPILATISLQAAALAVSLAFAAGLVVHGGHVLGVSRTAVLWAVAAGLCIGAAEIGYFYLFRGVGGGGPMEANVAIPVIVSGAIVLTVILSWLVLREPFTWARLLGAILVAGGVVVLFADSARTASGP
;
A
#
# COMPACT_ATOMS: atom_id res chain seq x y z
N MET A 1 -17.41 -8.18 15.39
CA MET A 1 -17.58 -7.24 14.26
C MET A 1 -16.24 -6.80 13.67
N SER A 2 -15.25 -6.41 14.48
CA SER A 2 -13.95 -5.85 14.04
C SER A 2 -13.02 -6.81 13.30
N LEU A 3 -12.96 -8.10 13.70
CA LEU A 3 -12.04 -9.08 13.08
C LEU A 3 -12.39 -9.42 11.62
N ILE A 4 -13.68 -9.50 11.29
CA ILE A 4 -14.13 -9.82 9.92
C ILE A 4 -13.80 -8.67 8.97
N VAL A 5 -14.05 -7.42 9.40
CA VAL A 5 -13.69 -6.23 8.62
C VAL A 5 -12.17 -6.14 8.46
N LEU A 6 -11.41 -6.38 9.54
CA LEU A 6 -9.95 -6.37 9.50
C LEU A 6 -9.40 -7.43 8.53
N ALA A 7 -9.91 -8.66 8.61
CA ALA A 7 -9.51 -9.75 7.72
C ALA A 7 -9.88 -9.43 6.26
N GLY A 8 -11.08 -8.87 6.02
CA GLY A 8 -11.53 -8.47 4.70
C GLY A 8 -10.65 -7.38 4.07
N VAL A 9 -10.33 -6.32 4.83
CA VAL A 9 -9.43 -5.25 4.37
C VAL A 9 -8.02 -5.79 4.11
N THR A 10 -7.52 -6.68 4.98
CA THR A 10 -6.21 -7.32 4.79
C THR A 10 -6.18 -8.15 3.51
N ALA A 11 -7.23 -8.94 3.25
CA ALA A 11 -7.34 -9.76 2.06
C ALA A 11 -7.43 -8.89 0.78
N LEU A 12 -8.23 -7.82 0.81
CA LEU A 12 -8.33 -6.87 -0.30
C LEU A 12 -6.99 -6.18 -0.58
N TYR A 13 -6.26 -5.78 0.45
CA TYR A 13 -4.96 -5.16 0.31
C TYR A 13 -3.90 -6.14 -0.23
N ALA A 14 -3.92 -7.40 0.22
CA ALA A 14 -3.08 -8.45 -0.34
C ALA A 14 -3.38 -8.70 -1.83
N GLY A 15 -4.67 -8.79 -2.18
CA GLY A 15 -5.13 -8.92 -3.56
C GLY A 15 -4.70 -7.73 -4.43
N TYR A 16 -4.85 -6.51 -3.92
CA TYR A 16 -4.35 -5.29 -4.57
C TYR A 16 -2.86 -5.38 -4.90
N ASN A 17 -2.01 -5.72 -3.91
CA ASN A 17 -0.56 -5.77 -4.13
C ASN A 17 -0.17 -6.83 -5.18
N LEU A 18 -0.85 -7.98 -5.18
CA LEU A 18 -0.65 -9.03 -6.18
C LEU A 18 -1.08 -8.56 -7.58
N LEU A 19 -2.26 -7.95 -7.70
CA LEU A 19 -2.77 -7.44 -8.97
C LEU A 19 -1.90 -6.31 -9.55
N VAL A 20 -1.35 -5.45 -8.71
CA VAL A 20 -0.38 -4.41 -9.13
C VAL A 20 0.87 -5.06 -9.71
N LYS A 21 1.43 -6.10 -9.06
CA LYS A 21 2.58 -6.84 -9.64
C LYS A 21 2.21 -7.46 -10.99
N VAL A 22 1.08 -8.15 -11.09
CA VAL A 22 0.63 -8.77 -12.34
C VAL A 22 0.48 -7.70 -13.43
N SER A 23 -0.21 -6.60 -13.13
CA SER A 23 -0.37 -5.48 -14.06
C SER A 23 0.97 -4.89 -14.51
N SER A 24 1.94 -4.75 -13.60
CA SER A 24 3.28 -4.25 -13.94
C SER A 24 4.03 -5.14 -14.92
N GLY A 25 3.77 -6.46 -14.91
CA GLY A 25 4.37 -7.41 -15.85
C GLY A 25 3.79 -7.36 -17.27
N TYR A 26 2.59 -6.79 -17.44
CA TYR A 26 1.96 -6.58 -18.75
C TYR A 26 2.20 -5.18 -19.33
N VAL A 27 2.94 -4.32 -18.63
CA VAL A 27 3.35 -3.02 -19.17
C VAL A 27 4.39 -3.28 -20.27
N PRO A 28 4.13 -2.89 -21.54
CA PRO A 28 5.03 -3.16 -22.65
C PRO A 28 6.45 -2.62 -22.39
N ASP A 29 7.48 -3.35 -22.81
CA ASP A 29 8.89 -2.92 -22.69
C ASP A 29 9.17 -1.60 -23.42
N THR A 30 8.34 -1.26 -24.42
CA THR A 30 8.37 0.00 -25.16
C THR A 30 7.88 1.21 -24.37
N ALA A 31 7.16 1.00 -23.26
CA ALA A 31 6.70 2.10 -22.41
C ALA A 31 7.90 2.72 -21.68
N THR A 32 8.06 4.03 -21.70
CA THR A 32 9.12 4.70 -20.91
C THR A 32 8.76 4.79 -19.43
N THR A 33 7.46 4.78 -19.10
CA THR A 33 6.95 4.90 -17.74
C THR A 33 5.66 4.09 -17.56
N PRO A 34 5.39 3.55 -16.35
CA PRO A 34 4.15 2.82 -16.05
C PRO A 34 2.97 3.73 -15.65
N ILE A 35 3.05 5.04 -15.91
CA ILE A 35 2.08 6.05 -15.43
C ILE A 35 0.64 5.72 -15.86
N LEU A 36 0.45 5.18 -17.07
CA LEU A 36 -0.88 4.79 -17.54
C LEU A 36 -1.52 3.69 -16.68
N ALA A 37 -0.73 2.73 -16.18
CA ALA A 37 -1.22 1.69 -15.29
C ALA A 37 -1.68 2.30 -13.95
N THR A 38 -0.91 3.24 -13.40
CA THR A 38 -1.29 3.97 -12.18
C THR A 38 -2.55 4.81 -12.37
N ILE A 39 -2.69 5.52 -13.50
CA ILE A 39 -3.92 6.29 -13.81
C ILE A 39 -5.12 5.37 -13.91
N SER A 40 -4.96 4.22 -14.58
CA SER A 40 -6.04 3.23 -14.76
C SER A 40 -6.49 2.67 -13.42
N LEU A 41 -5.54 2.42 -12.51
CA LEU A 41 -5.81 1.99 -11.14
C LEU A 41 -6.59 3.04 -10.36
N GLN A 42 -6.13 4.30 -10.34
CA GLN A 42 -6.82 5.37 -9.62
C GLN A 42 -8.23 5.65 -10.18
N ALA A 43 -8.41 5.56 -11.50
CA ALA A 43 -9.71 5.67 -12.14
C ALA A 43 -10.66 4.55 -11.67
N ALA A 44 -10.19 3.31 -11.59
CA ALA A 44 -10.98 2.19 -11.06
C ALA A 44 -11.33 2.39 -9.57
N ALA A 45 -10.39 2.86 -8.75
CA ALA A 45 -10.63 3.17 -7.34
C ALA A 45 -11.69 4.28 -7.15
N LEU A 46 -11.63 5.32 -7.99
CA LEU A 46 -12.64 6.38 -8.03
C LEU A 46 -14.01 5.84 -8.43
N ALA A 47 -14.08 4.98 -9.46
CA ALA A 47 -15.33 4.38 -9.93
C ALA A 47 -16.01 3.56 -8.83
N VAL A 48 -15.25 2.75 -8.07
CA VAL A 48 -15.78 1.98 -6.93
C VAL A 48 -16.31 2.93 -5.85
N SER A 49 -15.57 3.99 -5.53
CA SER A 49 -15.98 4.98 -4.54
C SER A 49 -17.27 5.71 -4.94
N LEU A 50 -17.39 6.08 -6.22
CA LEU A 50 -18.59 6.70 -6.78
C LEU A 50 -19.79 5.75 -6.79
N ALA A 51 -19.59 4.48 -7.15
CA ALA A 51 -20.64 3.47 -7.11
C ALA A 51 -21.17 3.27 -5.68
N PHE A 52 -20.28 3.22 -4.70
CA PHE A 52 -20.66 3.14 -3.30
C PHE A 52 -21.42 4.39 -2.84
N ALA A 53 -20.92 5.59 -3.20
CA ALA A 53 -21.61 6.84 -2.90
C ALA A 53 -23.01 6.90 -3.54
N ALA A 54 -23.15 6.48 -4.79
CA ALA A 54 -24.44 6.40 -5.48
C ALA A 54 -25.40 5.45 -4.76
N GLY A 55 -24.92 4.27 -4.33
CA GLY A 55 -25.70 3.33 -3.52
C GLY A 55 -26.20 3.96 -2.21
N LEU A 56 -25.34 4.69 -1.50
CA LEU A 56 -25.73 5.40 -0.26
C LEU A 56 -26.77 6.49 -0.49
N VAL A 57 -26.66 7.23 -1.60
CA VAL A 57 -27.64 8.26 -1.98
C VAL A 57 -29.00 7.61 -2.30
N VAL A 58 -29.01 6.47 -2.99
CA VAL A 58 -30.25 5.73 -3.33
C VAL A 58 -30.94 5.15 -2.10
N HIS A 59 -30.18 4.64 -1.12
CA HIS A 59 -30.75 4.06 0.11
C HIS A 59 -31.26 5.10 1.12
N GLY A 60 -30.94 6.39 0.93
CA GLY A 60 -31.43 7.49 1.78
C GLY A 60 -30.89 7.48 3.22
N GLY A 61 -31.04 8.60 3.93
CA GLY A 61 -30.74 8.68 5.37
C GLY A 61 -29.26 8.82 5.77
N HIS A 62 -28.34 8.98 4.82
CA HIS A 62 -26.90 9.10 5.09
C HIS A 62 -26.43 10.55 4.91
N VAL A 63 -25.88 11.15 5.95
CA VAL A 63 -25.30 12.50 5.89
C VAL A 63 -23.86 12.41 5.40
N LEU A 64 -23.63 12.73 4.13
CA LEU A 64 -22.30 12.82 3.52
C LEU A 64 -21.62 14.15 3.91
N GLY A 65 -21.26 14.26 5.19
CA GLY A 65 -20.58 15.43 5.74
C GLY A 65 -19.11 15.15 6.01
N VAL A 66 -18.23 15.99 5.48
CA VAL A 66 -16.79 15.96 5.79
C VAL A 66 -16.37 17.34 6.26
N SER A 67 -15.63 17.42 7.38
CA SER A 67 -15.09 18.70 7.86
C SER A 67 -13.99 19.20 6.92
N ARG A 68 -13.81 20.52 6.79
CA ARG A 68 -12.73 21.09 5.95
C ARG A 68 -11.35 20.53 6.32
N THR A 69 -11.11 20.32 7.61
CA THR A 69 -9.86 19.71 8.11
C THR A 69 -9.72 18.26 7.68
N ALA A 70 -10.80 17.47 7.72
CA ALA A 70 -10.78 16.09 7.24
C ALA A 70 -10.53 16.01 5.73
N VAL A 71 -11.05 16.95 4.93
CA VAL A 71 -10.75 17.03 3.49
C VAL A 71 -9.26 17.28 3.25
N LEU A 72 -8.64 18.21 3.98
CA LEU A 72 -7.20 18.51 3.83
C LEU A 72 -6.33 17.29 4.09
N TRP A 73 -6.59 16.56 5.19
CA TRP A 73 -5.86 15.33 5.50
C TRP A 73 -6.12 14.21 4.49
N ALA A 74 -7.36 14.08 4.00
CA ALA A 74 -7.69 13.11 2.97
C ALA A 74 -6.98 13.39 1.63
N VAL A 75 -6.87 14.67 1.23
CA VAL A 75 -6.12 15.07 0.03
C VAL A 75 -4.64 14.77 0.20
N ALA A 76 -4.04 15.10 1.35
CA ALA A 76 -2.65 14.79 1.64
C ALA A 76 -2.38 13.26 1.58
N ALA A 77 -3.27 12.46 2.17
CA ALA A 77 -3.18 11.00 2.09
C ALA A 77 -3.28 10.49 0.64
N GLY A 78 -4.20 11.04 -0.16
CA GLY A 78 -4.33 10.70 -1.58
C GLY A 78 -3.08 11.00 -2.40
N LEU A 79 -2.43 12.14 -2.15
CA LEU A 79 -1.16 12.51 -2.80
C LEU A 79 -0.03 11.52 -2.43
N CYS A 80 0.05 11.11 -1.16
CA CYS A 80 1.02 10.10 -0.72
C CYS A 80 0.79 8.74 -1.39
N ILE A 81 -0.45 8.27 -1.46
CA ILE A 81 -0.78 7.00 -2.12
C ILE A 81 -0.48 7.07 -3.61
N GLY A 82 -0.90 8.13 -4.31
CA GLY A 82 -0.62 8.27 -5.73
C GLY A 82 0.88 8.25 -6.05
N ALA A 83 1.71 8.93 -5.24
CA ALA A 83 3.16 8.89 -5.38
C ALA A 83 3.74 7.49 -5.10
N ALA A 84 3.24 6.80 -4.07
CA ALA A 84 3.67 5.44 -3.72
C ALA A 84 3.33 4.43 -4.83
N GLU A 85 2.17 4.55 -5.46
CA GLU A 85 1.76 3.65 -6.55
C GLU A 85 2.64 3.79 -7.78
N ILE A 86 3.02 5.03 -8.13
CA ILE A 86 4.02 5.27 -9.17
C ILE A 86 5.32 4.54 -8.78
N GLY A 87 5.80 4.72 -7.55
CA GLY A 87 6.97 4.02 -7.03
C GLY A 87 6.88 2.49 -7.14
N TYR A 88 5.74 1.90 -6.77
CA TYR A 88 5.49 0.45 -6.86
C TYR A 88 5.65 -0.08 -8.28
N PHE A 89 5.02 0.57 -9.25
CA PHE A 89 5.15 0.15 -10.64
C PHE A 89 6.58 0.32 -11.19
N TYR A 90 7.29 1.37 -10.77
CA TYR A 90 8.69 1.57 -11.14
C TYR A 90 9.59 0.46 -10.55
N LEU A 91 9.38 0.11 -9.28
CA LEU A 91 10.15 -0.91 -8.57
C LEU A 91 9.91 -2.32 -9.13
N PHE A 92 8.66 -2.67 -9.42
CA PHE A 92 8.32 -3.98 -9.98
C PHE A 92 8.83 -4.17 -11.41
N ARG A 93 9.01 -3.08 -12.15
CA ARG A 93 9.54 -3.08 -13.52
C ARG A 93 11.06 -2.97 -13.58
N GLY A 94 11.70 -2.42 -12.55
CA GLY A 94 13.15 -2.16 -12.55
C GLY A 94 13.55 -0.90 -13.34
N VAL A 95 12.64 0.06 -13.48
CA VAL A 95 12.95 1.33 -14.15
C VAL A 95 13.75 2.20 -13.17
N GLY A 96 15.06 2.25 -13.33
CA GLY A 96 15.97 2.97 -12.43
C GLY A 96 17.35 2.35 -12.22
N GLY A 97 17.71 1.29 -12.96
CA GLY A 97 19.04 0.67 -12.91
C GLY A 97 19.17 -0.51 -11.93
N GLY A 98 18.12 -0.83 -11.17
CA GLY A 98 17.98 -2.10 -10.46
C GLY A 98 17.06 -3.03 -11.24
N GLY A 99 17.40 -4.31 -11.36
CA GLY A 99 16.55 -5.30 -12.04
C GLY A 99 15.14 -5.40 -11.42
N PRO A 100 14.16 -5.93 -12.16
CA PRO A 100 12.78 -6.06 -11.67
C PRO A 100 12.74 -6.86 -10.37
N MET A 101 12.19 -6.23 -9.33
CA MET A 101 12.16 -6.82 -7.99
C MET A 101 10.98 -7.78 -7.85
N GLU A 102 11.22 -8.97 -7.31
CA GLU A 102 10.16 -9.96 -7.10
C GLU A 102 9.15 -9.48 -6.03
N ALA A 103 7.87 -9.84 -6.21
CA ALA A 103 6.78 -9.35 -5.34
C ALA A 103 6.84 -9.90 -3.90
N ASN A 104 7.30 -11.14 -3.75
CA ASN A 104 7.64 -11.78 -2.47
C ASN A 104 8.72 -11.04 -1.67
N VAL A 105 9.50 -10.12 -2.28
CA VAL A 105 10.53 -9.31 -1.61
C VAL A 105 10.06 -7.87 -1.43
N ALA A 106 9.60 -7.26 -2.52
CA ALA A 106 9.22 -5.85 -2.54
C ALA A 106 8.00 -5.57 -1.67
N ILE A 107 6.96 -6.41 -1.70
CA ILE A 107 5.74 -6.17 -0.93
C ILE A 107 6.02 -6.27 0.57
N PRO A 108 6.65 -7.34 1.10
CA PRO A 108 6.95 -7.40 2.53
C PRO A 108 7.85 -6.26 3.01
N VAL A 109 8.84 -5.85 2.22
CA VAL A 109 9.73 -4.74 2.58
C VAL A 109 8.97 -3.41 2.67
N ILE A 110 8.19 -3.05 1.65
CA ILE A 110 7.48 -1.77 1.63
C ILE A 110 6.38 -1.75 2.69
N VAL A 111 5.54 -2.80 2.74
CA VAL A 111 4.42 -2.85 3.69
C VAL A 111 4.92 -2.87 5.12
N SER A 112 5.95 -3.65 5.43
CA SER A 112 6.46 -3.73 6.79
C SER A 112 7.31 -2.54 7.19
N GLY A 113 8.09 -1.98 6.27
CA GLY A 113 8.76 -0.70 6.49
C GLY A 113 7.76 0.42 6.79
N ALA A 114 6.65 0.47 6.04
CA ALA A 114 5.56 1.39 6.30
C ALA A 114 4.91 1.14 7.67
N ILE A 115 4.73 -0.12 8.11
CA ILE A 115 4.23 -0.44 9.45
C ILE A 115 5.16 0.12 10.53
N VAL A 116 6.46 -0.13 10.42
CA VAL A 116 7.46 0.35 11.40
C VAL A 116 7.48 1.88 11.46
N LEU A 117 7.53 2.54 10.30
CA LEU A 117 7.48 4.00 10.22
C LEU A 117 6.17 4.55 10.78
N THR A 118 5.04 3.91 10.49
CA THR A 118 3.73 4.31 11.02
C THR A 118 3.70 4.18 12.53
N VAL A 119 4.23 3.10 13.11
CA VAL A 119 4.30 2.95 14.58
C VAL A 119 5.12 4.07 15.21
N ILE A 120 6.26 4.44 14.61
CA ILE A 120 7.12 5.55 15.08
C ILE A 120 6.39 6.90 14.94
N LEU A 121 5.77 7.15 13.79
CA LEU A 121 5.02 8.38 13.50
C LEU A 121 3.77 8.51 14.36
N SER A 122 3.05 7.42 14.62
CA SER A 122 1.90 7.40 15.54
C SER A 122 2.32 7.77 16.96
N TRP A 123 3.48 7.30 17.41
CA TRP A 123 4.02 7.71 18.70
C TRP A 123 4.44 9.19 18.71
N LEU A 124 5.15 9.64 17.67
CA LEU A 124 5.72 11.00 17.60
C LEU A 124 4.66 12.09 17.37
N VAL A 125 3.72 11.83 16.45
CA VAL A 125 2.75 12.82 15.95
C VAL A 125 1.40 12.68 16.65
N LEU A 126 0.87 11.45 16.78
CA LEU A 126 -0.45 11.21 17.38
C LEU A 126 -0.39 11.02 18.91
N ARG A 127 0.81 10.89 19.49
CA ARG A 127 1.06 10.70 20.95
C ARG A 127 0.25 9.55 21.55
N GLU A 128 0.00 8.50 20.77
CA GLU A 128 -0.78 7.35 21.22
C GLU A 128 -0.04 6.55 22.32
N PRO A 129 -0.77 5.94 23.29
CA PRO A 129 -0.15 5.19 24.36
C PRO A 129 0.62 3.99 23.82
N PHE A 130 1.91 3.98 24.13
CA PHE A 130 2.86 2.97 23.68
C PHE A 130 2.94 1.85 24.71
N THR A 131 2.62 0.62 24.31
CA THR A 131 2.73 -0.56 25.18
C THR A 131 3.95 -1.38 24.74
N TRP A 132 4.74 -1.89 25.68
CA TRP A 132 5.91 -2.72 25.38
C TRP A 132 5.62 -3.90 24.45
N ALA A 133 4.43 -4.50 24.56
CA ALA A 133 3.99 -5.57 23.66
C ALA A 133 3.87 -5.12 22.18
N ARG A 134 3.45 -3.88 21.92
CA ARG A 134 3.34 -3.31 20.56
C ARG A 134 4.71 -3.07 19.94
N LEU A 135 5.66 -2.61 20.74
CA LEU A 135 7.05 -2.44 20.29
C LEU A 135 7.71 -3.77 19.96
N LEU A 136 7.53 -4.77 20.83
CA LEU A 136 8.01 -6.14 20.57
C LEU A 136 7.41 -6.71 19.28
N GLY A 137 6.10 -6.53 19.06
CA GLY A 137 5.46 -6.91 17.81
C GLY A 137 6.05 -6.21 16.58
N ALA A 138 6.29 -4.90 16.66
CA ALA A 138 6.91 -4.14 15.56
C ALA A 138 8.35 -4.63 15.27
N ILE A 139 9.14 -4.93 16.31
CA ILE A 139 10.49 -5.49 16.16
C ILE A 139 10.45 -6.87 15.53
N LEU A 140 9.52 -7.74 15.92
CA LEU A 140 9.37 -9.06 15.29
C LEU A 140 8.99 -8.96 13.81
N VAL A 141 8.08 -8.04 13.45
CA VAL A 141 7.71 -7.80 12.05
C VAL A 141 8.92 -7.29 11.26
N ALA A 142 9.65 -6.32 11.78
CA ALA A 142 10.87 -5.81 11.16
C ALA A 142 11.93 -6.91 11.00
N GLY A 143 12.14 -7.73 12.03
CA GLY A 143 13.07 -8.84 12.02
C GLY A 143 12.70 -9.91 10.97
N GLY A 144 11.43 -10.30 10.89
CA GLY A 144 10.95 -11.23 9.87
C GLY A 144 11.20 -10.74 8.45
N VAL A 145 11.06 -9.44 8.22
CA VAL A 145 11.29 -8.81 6.91
C VAL A 145 12.76 -8.78 6.54
N VAL A 146 13.64 -8.48 7.50
CA VAL A 146 15.09 -8.55 7.28
C VAL A 146 15.50 -9.96 6.87
N VAL A 147 14.92 -11.00 7.49
CA VAL A 147 15.17 -12.39 7.12
C VAL A 147 14.69 -12.69 5.70
N LEU A 148 13.47 -12.29 5.33
CA LEU A 148 12.95 -12.47 3.96
C LEU A 148 13.81 -11.76 2.92
N PHE A 149 14.23 -10.53 3.22
CA PHE A 149 15.09 -9.77 2.33
C PHE A 149 16.50 -10.38 2.21
N ALA A 150 17.08 -10.83 3.31
CA ALA A 150 18.40 -11.46 3.33
C ALA A 150 18.40 -12.80 2.57
N ASP A 151 17.32 -13.58 2.65
CA ASP A 151 17.16 -14.81 1.86
C ASP A 151 17.04 -14.50 0.37
N SER A 152 16.24 -13.49 0.01
CA SER A 152 16.08 -13.03 -1.37
C SER A 152 17.38 -12.51 -1.98
N ALA A 153 18.21 -11.84 -1.18
CA ALA A 153 19.53 -11.38 -1.62
C ALA A 153 20.51 -12.55 -1.82
N ARG A 154 20.38 -13.64 -1.05
CA ARG A 154 21.18 -14.86 -1.19
C ARG A 154 20.78 -15.67 -2.41
N THR A 155 19.49 -15.78 -2.71
CA THR A 155 19.01 -16.47 -3.92
C THR A 155 19.34 -15.69 -5.19
N ALA A 156 19.33 -14.35 -5.14
CA ALA A 156 19.75 -13.50 -6.27
C ALA A 156 21.27 -13.47 -6.52
N SER A 157 22.10 -13.83 -5.54
CA SER A 157 23.56 -13.86 -5.68
C SER A 157 24.12 -15.21 -6.12
N GLY A 158 23.36 -16.30 -6.02
CA GLY A 158 23.74 -17.66 -6.44
C GLY A 158 24.97 -18.24 -5.70
N PRO A 159 25.06 -19.58 -5.54
CA PRO A 159 26.33 -20.24 -5.25
C PRO A 159 27.30 -20.18 -6.45
#